data_AF-A0A7S3U2J2-F1
#
_entry.id   AF-A0A7S3U2J2-F1
#
_cell.length_a   1.000
_cell.length_b   1.000
_cell.length_c   1.000
_cell.angle_alpha   90.00
_cell.angle_beta   90.00
_cell.angle_gamma   90.00
#
_symmetry.space_group_name_H-M   'P 1'
#
loop_
_entity.id
_entity.type
_entity.pdbx_description
1 polymer ?
#
loop_
_entity_poly.entity_id
_entity_poly.type
_entity_poly.pdbx_seq_one_letter_code
_entity_poly.pdbx_strand_id
1 'polypeptide(L)'
;GDQFGGQAYQQGSQGAAGGFNVDNSGPDGKAKNAKEKQSLLPVTIKQLKNAPSAASGEQNFTVDGHELHQVTIVGLIMTAEEQNTNLQYTIDDGTDDIIVKMWVDQESE
;
A
#
# COMPACT_ATOMS: atom_id res chain seq x y z
N GLY A 1 -70.99 -1.31 -3.56
CA GLY A 1 -69.62 -0.94 -3.90
C GLY A 1 -68.82 -2.22 -4.00
N ASP A 2 -69.00 -2.88 -5.14
CA ASP A 2 -68.23 -3.99 -5.73
C ASP A 2 -66.72 -3.73 -5.72
N GLN A 3 -65.77 -4.65 -5.93
CA GLN A 3 -65.65 -6.10 -6.09
C GLN A 3 -64.22 -6.28 -6.66
N PHE A 4 -63.46 -7.21 -6.09
CA PHE A 4 -62.39 -8.05 -6.66
C PHE A 4 -61.69 -7.68 -8.00
N GLY A 5 -60.35 -7.76 -7.96
CA GLY A 5 -59.54 -8.58 -8.88
C GLY A 5 -59.45 -8.17 -10.36
N GLY A 6 -58.28 -7.67 -10.75
CA GLY A 6 -57.91 -7.47 -12.15
C GLY A 6 -56.42 -7.71 -12.39
N GLN A 7 -56.09 -8.92 -12.85
CA GLN A 7 -54.85 -9.24 -13.55
C GLN A 7 -54.78 -8.43 -14.86
N ALA A 8 -53.62 -7.89 -15.22
CA ALA A 8 -53.32 -7.51 -16.60
C ALA A 8 -51.86 -7.84 -16.92
N TYR A 9 -51.71 -8.93 -17.68
CA TYR A 9 -50.52 -9.31 -18.41
C TYR A 9 -50.14 -8.22 -19.42
N GLN A 10 -48.87 -7.80 -19.43
CA GLN A 10 -48.17 -7.40 -20.65
C GLN A 10 -46.67 -7.59 -20.42
N GLN A 11 -46.17 -8.76 -20.82
CA GLN A 11 -45.45 -8.99 -22.07
C GLN A 11 -43.94 -8.92 -21.80
N GLY A 12 -43.40 -10.07 -21.42
CA GLY A 12 -41.97 -10.31 -21.50
C GLY A 12 -41.53 -10.27 -22.96
N SER A 13 -40.57 -9.40 -23.24
CA SER A 13 -39.67 -9.50 -24.39
C SER A 13 -38.27 -9.12 -23.93
N GLN A 14 -37.44 -10.16 -23.90
CA GLN A 14 -35.99 -10.21 -24.08
C GLN A 14 -35.28 -8.89 -24.43
N GLY A 15 -34.22 -8.57 -23.67
CA GLY A 15 -33.22 -7.62 -24.13
C GLY A 15 -32.28 -7.09 -23.05
N ALA A 16 -31.14 -7.75 -22.90
CA ALA A 16 -29.81 -7.19 -22.64
C ALA A 16 -29.64 -5.89 -21.80
N ALA A 17 -28.78 -6.02 -20.77
CA ALA A 17 -27.74 -5.07 -20.36
C ALA A 17 -28.13 -3.69 -19.77
N GLY A 18 -27.41 -3.30 -18.71
CA GLY A 18 -27.22 -1.89 -18.35
C GLY A 18 -27.74 -1.53 -16.97
N GLY A 19 -26.82 -1.30 -16.03
CA GLY A 19 -27.10 -0.87 -14.66
C GLY A 19 -27.65 0.54 -14.55
N PHE A 20 -28.38 0.80 -13.46
CA PHE A 20 -28.79 2.14 -13.06
C PHE A 20 -28.07 2.50 -11.77
N ASN A 21 -27.10 3.41 -11.90
CA ASN A 21 -26.43 4.08 -10.79
C ASN A 21 -27.37 5.16 -10.24
N VAL A 22 -27.76 5.05 -8.97
CA VAL A 22 -28.29 6.18 -8.20
C VAL A 22 -27.09 6.95 -7.67
N ASP A 23 -26.84 8.13 -8.25
CA ASP A 23 -25.89 9.11 -7.75
C ASP A 23 -26.48 9.81 -6.52
N ASN A 24 -25.98 9.46 -5.33
CA ASN A 24 -26.26 10.16 -4.09
C ASN A 24 -25.08 11.05 -3.74
N SER A 25 -24.96 12.18 -4.43
CA SER A 25 -23.95 13.22 -4.14
C SER A 25 -24.43 14.13 -2.99
N GLY A 26 -24.27 13.64 -1.76
CA GLY A 26 -24.32 14.46 -0.54
C GLY A 26 -22.99 15.19 -0.28
N PRO A 27 -22.99 16.37 0.37
CA PRO A 27 -21.81 17.24 0.51
C PRO A 27 -20.70 16.74 1.46
N ASP A 28 -20.78 15.53 2.01
CA ASP A 28 -19.83 14.97 2.98
C ASP A 28 -18.86 13.92 2.39
N GLY A 29 -18.63 13.96 1.07
CA GLY A 29 -17.83 12.96 0.35
C GLY A 29 -16.31 13.14 0.41
N LYS A 30 -15.78 14.21 1.01
CA LYS A 30 -14.35 14.58 0.92
C LYS A 30 -13.63 14.61 2.26
N ALA A 31 -13.54 13.48 2.95
CA ALA A 31 -12.67 13.37 4.13
C ALA A 31 -12.20 11.95 4.46
N LYS A 32 -12.07 11.03 3.48
CA LYS A 32 -11.80 9.61 3.81
C LYS A 32 -10.49 9.02 3.30
N ASN A 33 -9.76 9.66 2.37
CA ASN A 33 -8.68 8.96 1.66
C ASN A 33 -7.31 9.66 1.63
N ALA A 34 -7.09 10.76 2.36
CA ALA A 34 -5.79 11.45 2.35
C ALA A 34 -4.75 10.87 3.35
N LYS A 35 -5.15 9.91 4.18
CA LYS A 35 -4.23 8.95 4.78
C LYS A 35 -4.14 7.78 3.81
N GLU A 36 -3.46 7.97 2.69
CA GLU A 36 -2.93 6.82 1.97
C GLU A 36 -2.18 5.98 3.00
N LYS A 37 -2.63 4.74 3.14
CA LYS A 37 -2.14 3.82 4.17
C LYS A 37 -0.63 3.72 3.99
N GLN A 38 0.14 4.30 4.92
CA GLN A 38 1.57 4.00 5.08
C GLN A 38 1.67 2.51 5.44
N SER A 39 1.69 1.65 4.42
CA SER A 39 1.75 0.21 4.57
C SER A 39 3.19 -0.24 4.47
N LEU A 40 3.54 -1.27 5.23
CA LEU A 40 4.80 -1.98 5.06
C LEU A 40 4.79 -2.69 3.70
N LEU A 41 5.71 -2.30 2.82
CA LEU A 41 5.84 -2.89 1.50
C LEU A 41 7.01 -3.91 1.47
N PRO A 42 6.74 -5.18 1.12
CA PRO A 42 7.82 -6.13 0.88
C PRO A 42 8.54 -5.77 -0.42
N VAL A 43 9.86 -5.63 -0.37
CA VAL A 43 10.69 -5.24 -1.51
C VAL A 43 11.99 -6.03 -1.50
N THR A 44 12.63 -6.09 -2.66
CA THR A 44 14.01 -6.58 -2.79
C THR A 44 15.01 -5.45 -2.57
N ILE A 45 16.23 -5.78 -2.16
CA ILE A 45 17.30 -4.81 -1.96
C ILE A 45 17.66 -4.13 -3.28
N LYS A 46 17.69 -4.87 -4.38
CA LYS A 46 17.96 -4.30 -5.70
C LYS A 46 16.92 -3.27 -6.13
N GLN A 47 15.63 -3.47 -5.81
CA GLN A 47 14.59 -2.46 -6.06
C GLN A 47 14.86 -1.18 -5.27
N LEU A 48 15.26 -1.30 -4.00
CA LEU A 48 15.62 -0.15 -3.17
C LEU A 48 16.82 0.62 -3.72
N LYS A 49 17.89 -0.09 -4.13
CA LYS A 49 19.10 0.52 -4.71
C LYS A 49 18.86 1.19 -6.07
N ASN A 50 17.91 0.67 -6.85
CA ASN A 50 17.54 1.23 -8.15
C ASN A 50 16.46 2.31 -8.06
N ALA A 51 15.85 2.51 -6.90
CA ALA A 51 14.83 3.54 -6.71
C ALA A 51 15.46 4.92 -6.99
N PRO A 52 14.84 5.76 -7.83
CA PRO A 52 15.34 7.10 -8.09
C PRO A 52 15.50 7.85 -6.78
N SER A 53 16.73 8.23 -6.44
CA SER A 53 16.99 8.98 -5.22
C SER A 53 16.27 10.33 -5.28
N ALA A 54 15.64 10.69 -4.17
CA ALA A 54 15.08 12.01 -3.87
C ALA A 54 16.15 13.11 -3.80
N ALA A 55 17.20 13.06 -4.63
CA ALA A 55 18.39 13.92 -4.54
C ALA A 55 18.07 15.42 -4.67
N SER A 56 16.85 15.78 -5.10
CA SER A 56 16.36 17.15 -5.21
C SER A 56 15.36 17.55 -4.11
N GLY A 57 15.19 16.78 -3.04
CA GLY A 57 14.40 17.15 -1.85
C GLY A 57 12.87 17.16 -2.02
N GLU A 58 12.36 17.05 -3.24
CA GLU A 58 10.93 17.17 -3.56
C GLU A 58 10.27 15.85 -4.03
N GLN A 59 11.05 14.79 -4.28
CA GLN A 59 10.53 13.52 -4.83
C GLN A 59 10.50 12.44 -3.76
N ASN A 60 9.38 11.75 -3.62
CA ASN A 60 9.27 10.61 -2.72
C ASN A 60 10.01 9.38 -3.32
N PHE A 61 10.58 8.53 -2.47
CA PHE A 61 11.13 7.25 -2.94
C PHE A 61 10.01 6.42 -3.55
N THR A 62 10.18 5.97 -4.79
CA THR A 62 9.17 5.15 -5.48
C THR A 62 9.79 3.89 -6.05
N VAL A 63 9.04 2.78 -5.93
CA VAL A 63 9.35 1.50 -6.58
C VAL A 63 8.09 1.03 -7.28
N ASP A 64 8.18 0.74 -8.57
CA ASP A 64 7.06 0.26 -9.39
C ASP A 64 5.80 1.16 -9.28
N GLY A 65 6.00 2.48 -9.20
CA GLY A 65 4.93 3.47 -9.07
C GLY A 65 4.30 3.58 -7.68
N HIS A 66 4.79 2.83 -6.70
CA HIS A 66 4.35 2.90 -5.30
C HIS A 66 5.31 3.77 -4.49
N GLU A 67 4.77 4.72 -3.74
CA GLU A 67 5.54 5.49 -2.77
C GLU A 67 5.98 4.61 -1.60
N LEU A 68 7.28 4.68 -1.28
CA LEU A 68 7.88 3.93 -0.19
C LEU A 68 8.02 4.82 1.05
N HIS A 69 7.40 4.38 2.15
CA HIS A 69 7.58 4.99 3.48
C HIS A 69 8.24 4.03 4.47
N GLN A 70 7.74 2.80 4.50
CA GLN A 70 8.27 1.73 5.34
C GLN A 70 8.31 0.45 4.50
N VAL A 71 9.37 -0.32 4.67
CA VAL A 71 9.60 -1.51 3.86
C VAL A 71 9.93 -2.71 4.73
N THR A 72 9.74 -3.90 4.18
CA THR A 72 10.21 -5.14 4.77
C THR A 72 11.08 -5.86 3.75
N ILE A 73 12.25 -6.29 4.19
CA ILE A 73 13.16 -7.13 3.42
C ILE A 73 13.36 -8.44 4.17
N VAL A 74 13.66 -9.51 3.44
CA VAL A 74 14.05 -10.80 4.02
C VAL A 74 15.35 -11.20 3.34
N GLY A 75 16.38 -11.48 4.14
CA GLY A 75 17.68 -11.85 3.62
C GLY A 75 18.55 -12.54 4.66
N LEU A 76 19.70 -13.02 4.22
CA LEU A 76 20.73 -13.64 5.03
C LEU A 76 21.63 -12.56 5.64
N ILE A 77 21.86 -12.65 6.94
CA ILE A 77 22.85 -11.78 7.61
C ILE A 77 24.24 -12.29 7.24
N MET A 78 25.00 -11.48 6.50
CA MET A 78 26.38 -11.78 6.11
C MET A 78 27.38 -11.32 7.17
N THR A 79 27.13 -10.17 7.80
CA THR A 79 27.95 -9.62 8.87
C THR A 79 27.07 -9.00 9.95
N ALA A 80 27.57 -8.99 11.19
CA ALA A 80 26.98 -8.29 12.31
C ALA A 80 28.10 -7.58 13.07
N GLU A 81 28.02 -6.25 13.14
CA GLU A 81 29.01 -5.39 13.80
C GLU A 81 28.35 -4.59 14.92
N GLU A 82 28.84 -4.78 16.15
CA GLU A 82 28.39 -4.02 17.31
C GLU A 82 29.20 -2.74 17.46
N GLN A 83 28.49 -1.62 17.60
CA GLN A 83 29.04 -0.29 17.84
C GLN A 83 28.41 0.29 19.11
N ASN A 84 29.01 1.33 19.68
CA ASN A 84 28.58 1.90 20.96
C ASN A 84 27.09 2.29 21.04
N THR A 85 26.45 2.61 19.91
CA THR A 85 25.06 3.10 19.86
C THR A 85 24.17 2.33 18.89
N ASN A 86 24.73 1.39 18.12
CA ASN A 86 24.00 0.68 17.08
C ASN A 86 24.62 -0.67 16.76
N LEU A 87 23.79 -1.56 16.23
CA LEU A 87 24.16 -2.80 15.57
C LEU A 87 24.05 -2.57 14.06
N GLN A 88 25.11 -2.86 13.31
CA GLN A 88 25.11 -2.80 11.86
C GLN A 88 25.15 -4.21 11.27
N TYR A 89 24.21 -4.50 10.38
CA TYR A 89 24.11 -5.77 9.67
C TYR A 89 24.32 -5.55 8.19
N THR A 90 25.14 -6.37 7.54
CA THR A 90 25.07 -6.54 6.08
C THR A 90 24.11 -7.68 5.78
N ILE A 91 23.05 -7.40 5.01
CA ILE A 91 22.00 -8.36 4.66
C ILE A 91 22.02 -8.57 3.14
N ASP A 92 21.97 -9.82 2.68
CA ASP A 92 21.85 -10.22 1.27
C ASP A 92 20.53 -10.96 1.04
N ASP A 93 19.72 -10.53 0.07
CA ASP A 93 18.42 -11.15 -0.27
C ASP A 93 18.45 -12.00 -1.56
N GLY A 94 19.64 -12.26 -2.09
CA GLY A 94 19.88 -12.92 -3.38
C GLY A 94 19.78 -11.98 -4.59
N THR A 95 19.35 -10.73 -4.42
CA THR A 95 19.31 -9.72 -5.49
C THR A 95 20.42 -8.68 -5.38
N ASP A 96 20.78 -8.30 -4.16
CA ASP A 96 21.89 -7.41 -3.80
C ASP A 96 22.11 -7.45 -2.27
N ASP A 97 23.17 -6.80 -1.76
CA ASP A 97 23.44 -6.62 -0.32
C ASP A 97 23.06 -5.22 0.18
N ILE A 98 22.80 -5.04 1.49
CA ILE A 98 22.58 -3.71 2.10
C ILE A 98 23.06 -3.66 3.54
N ILE A 99 23.57 -2.50 3.96
CA ILE A 99 23.89 -2.22 5.37
C ILE A 99 22.65 -1.67 6.07
N VAL A 100 22.17 -2.39 7.08
CA VAL A 100 21.08 -1.98 7.96
C VAL A 100 21.64 -1.57 9.32
N LYS A 101 21.29 -0.38 9.79
CA LYS A 101 21.67 0.13 11.11
C LYS A 101 20.48 0.06 12.05
N MET A 102 20.61 -0.74 13.11
CA MET A 102 19.66 -0.82 14.22
C MET A 102 20.23 -0.04 15.40
N TRP A 103 19.56 1.03 15.81
CA TRP A 103 19.94 1.79 16.99
C TRP A 103 19.58 1.00 18.24
N VAL A 104 20.49 0.97 19.22
CA VAL A 104 20.23 0.34 20.53
C VAL A 104 19.75 1.44 21.45
N ASP A 105 18.51 1.36 21.91
CA ASP A 105 18.02 2.26 22.95
C ASP A 105 18.70 1.88 24.27
N GLN A 106 19.38 2.84 24.90
CA GLN A 106 19.86 2.70 26.28
C GLN A 106 18.66 2.85 27.25
N GLU A 107 17.61 2.06 27.08
CA GLU A 107 16.58 1.96 28.09
C GLU A 107 17.04 0.92 29.11
N SER A 108 17.73 1.46 30.12
CA SER A 108 18.27 0.83 31.32
C SER A 108 17.44 -0.36 31.81
N GLU A 109 18.11 -1.51 31.99
CA GLU A 109 17.70 -2.52 32.97
C GLU A 109 18.29 -2.17 34.35
#